data_AF-A0A7Y8HZN4-F1
#
_entry.id   AF-A0A7Y8HZN4-F1
#
_cell.length_a   1.000
_cell.length_b   1.000
_cell.length_c   1.000
_cell.angle_alpha   90.00
_cell.angle_beta   90.00
_cell.angle_gamma   90.00
#
_symmetry.space_group_name_H-M   'P 1'
#
loop_
_entity.id
_entity.type
_entity.pdbx_description
1 polymer ?
#
loop_
_entity_poly.entity_id
_entity_poly.type
_entity_poly.pdbx_seq_one_letter_code
_entity_poly.pdbx_strand_id
1 'polypeptide(L)'
;MTEVNYLRGATPEEAMVEIKVASGQKQALVRLAPSGFFRDKEIAVREGDAIQVSGYRAMGLDGERLIAATIVLNGRLVRLRDDRGGTLW
;
A
#
# COMPACT_ATOMS: atom_id res chain seq x y z
N MET A 1 8.71 -10.69 -6.24
CA MET A 1 7.58 -11.42 -5.64
C MET A 1 6.94 -10.47 -4.64
N THR A 2 5.65 -10.17 -4.81
CA THR A 2 4.88 -9.22 -3.97
C THR A 2 3.93 -10.04 -3.12
N GLU A 3 4.03 -9.97 -1.80
CA GLU A 3 3.16 -10.69 -0.85
C GLU A 3 2.19 -9.69 -0.22
N VAL A 4 0.88 -9.97 -0.20
CA VAL A 4 -0.15 -9.02 0.28
C VAL A 4 -0.75 -9.52 1.59
N ASN A 5 -0.64 -8.74 2.66
CA ASN A 5 -1.17 -9.08 3.98
C ASN A 5 -2.28 -8.10 4.38
N TYR A 6 -3.46 -8.62 4.71
CA TYR A 6 -4.58 -7.83 5.25
C TYR A 6 -4.55 -7.86 6.79
N LEU A 7 -4.56 -6.69 7.45
CA LEU A 7 -4.57 -6.62 8.91
C LEU A 7 -5.90 -7.12 9.51
N ARG A 8 -5.84 -7.96 10.55
CA ARG A 8 -7.02 -8.44 11.27
C ARG A 8 -7.51 -7.42 12.31
N GLY A 9 -8.82 -7.17 12.34
CA GLY A 9 -9.49 -6.44 13.43
C GLY A 9 -10.19 -5.15 13.03
N ALA A 10 -10.05 -4.69 11.79
CA ALA A 10 -10.86 -3.61 11.24
C ALA A 10 -12.09 -4.19 10.52
N THR A 11 -13.15 -3.40 10.37
CA THR A 11 -14.22 -3.76 9.43
C THR A 11 -13.59 -3.97 8.03
N PRO A 12 -14.10 -4.88 7.17
CA PRO A 12 -13.50 -5.16 5.86
C PRO A 12 -13.30 -3.94 4.95
N GLU A 13 -13.89 -2.79 5.29
CA GLU A 13 -13.78 -1.53 4.56
C GLU A 13 -12.65 -0.65 5.09
N GLU A 14 -12.36 -0.72 6.40
CA GLU A 14 -11.33 0.06 7.10
C GLU A 14 -10.00 -0.69 7.24
N ALA A 15 -9.97 -1.98 6.90
CA ALA A 15 -8.75 -2.79 6.97
C ALA A 15 -7.67 -2.21 6.04
N MET A 16 -6.58 -1.73 6.63
CA MET A 16 -5.44 -1.24 5.88
C MET A 16 -4.84 -2.38 5.05
N VAL A 17 -4.64 -2.12 3.75
CA VAL A 17 -3.88 -2.99 2.87
C VAL A 17 -2.40 -2.73 3.09
N GLU A 18 -1.67 -3.77 3.48
CA GLU A 18 -0.23 -3.77 3.56
C GLU A 18 0.36 -4.78 2.59
N ILE A 19 1.44 -4.40 1.92
CA ILE A 19 2.12 -5.24 0.95
C ILE A 19 3.60 -5.34 1.30
N LYS A 20 4.21 -6.47 0.99
CA LYS A 20 5.67 -6.60 0.97
C LYS A 20 6.12 -6.47 -0.47
N VAL A 21 6.98 -5.50 -0.71
CA VAL A 21 7.61 -5.30 -2.03
C VAL A 21 9.05 -5.78 -1.94
N ALA A 22 9.42 -6.68 -2.86
CA ALA A 22 10.80 -7.16 -3.01
C ALA A 22 11.45 -6.48 -4.22
N SER A 23 12.60 -5.84 -4.01
CA SER A 23 13.45 -5.25 -5.06
C SER A 23 14.89 -5.77 -4.88
N GLY A 24 15.26 -6.76 -5.69
CA GLY A 24 16.52 -7.50 -5.51
C GLY A 24 16.54 -8.21 -4.15
N GLN A 25 17.59 -7.97 -3.36
CA GLN A 25 17.73 -8.54 -2.00
C GLN A 25 16.99 -7.74 -0.91
N LYS A 26 16.37 -6.61 -1.24
CA LYS A 26 15.68 -5.77 -0.26
C LYS A 26 14.19 -6.08 -0.25
N GLN A 27 13.63 -6.22 0.94
CA GLN A 27 12.20 -6.27 1.18
C GLN A 27 11.77 -5.02 1.96
N ALA A 28 10.60 -4.49 1.65
CA ALA A 28 10.00 -3.40 2.40
C ALA A 28 8.53 -3.71 2.67
N LEU A 29 8.10 -3.53 3.92
CA LEU A 29 6.68 -3.50 4.26
C LEU A 29 6.13 -2.12 3.89
N VAL A 30 5.06 -2.10 3.10
CA VAL A 30 4.46 -0.91 2.57
C VAL A 30 3.00 -0.86 2.99
N ARG A 31 2.62 0.23 3.67
CA ARG A 31 1.24 0.54 3.98
C ARG A 31 0.64 1.41 2.88
N LEU A 32 -0.47 0.93 2.32
CA LEU A 32 -1.15 1.61 1.23
C LEU A 32 -2.32 2.47 1.78
N ALA A 33 -3.54 2.00 1.52
CA ALA A 33 -4.82 2.58 1.86
C ALA A 33 -5.74 1.47 2.43
N PRO A 34 -6.88 1.81 3.02
CA PRO A 34 -7.91 0.84 3.37
C PRO A 34 -8.40 0.07 2.14
N SER A 35 -8.84 -1.17 2.36
CA SER A 35 -9.46 -2.02 1.34
C SER A 35 -10.69 -1.37 0.70
N GLY A 36 -11.47 -0.59 1.46
CA GLY A 36 -12.61 0.19 0.94
C GLY A 36 -12.20 1.15 -0.19
N PHE A 37 -11.10 1.88 -0.01
CA PHE A 37 -10.59 2.80 -1.03
C PHE A 37 -10.24 2.09 -2.34
N PHE A 38 -9.63 0.91 -2.25
CA PHE A 38 -9.28 0.12 -3.44
C PHE A 38 -10.51 -0.42 -4.15
N ARG A 39 -11.49 -0.92 -3.38
CA ARG A 39 -12.77 -1.37 -3.91
C ARG A 39 -13.51 -0.25 -4.63
N ASP A 40 -13.62 0.94 -4.03
CA ASP A 40 -14.33 2.08 -4.59
C ASP A 40 -13.67 2.63 -5.88
N LYS A 41 -12.37 2.39 -6.05
CA LYS A 41 -11.61 2.72 -7.27
C LYS A 41 -11.52 1.57 -8.27
N GLU A 42 -12.14 0.43 -7.96
CA GLU A 42 -12.09 -0.81 -8.75
C GLU A 42 -10.65 -1.28 -9.00
N ILE A 43 -9.79 -1.14 -7.99
CA ILE A 43 -8.39 -1.54 -8.02
C ILE A 43 -8.24 -2.83 -7.20
N ALA A 44 -7.67 -3.85 -7.81
CA ALA A 44 -7.29 -5.08 -7.12
C ALA A 44 -5.76 -5.22 -7.12
N VAL A 45 -5.16 -5.23 -5.93
CA VAL A 45 -3.73 -5.52 -5.76
C VAL A 45 -3.59 -7.02 -5.48
N ARG A 46 -2.82 -7.71 -6.30
CA ARG A 46 -2.61 -9.16 -6.22
C ARG A 46 -1.15 -9.51 -6.05
N GLU A 47 -0.89 -10.69 -5.51
CA GLU A 47 0.46 -11.23 -5.49
C GLU A 47 0.98 -11.42 -6.91
N GLY A 48 2.23 -11.04 -7.13
CA GLY A 48 2.87 -11.07 -8.44
C GLY A 48 2.64 -9.81 -9.29
N ASP A 49 1.74 -8.89 -8.90
CA ASP A 49 1.59 -7.62 -9.61
C ASP A 49 2.90 -6.82 -9.61
N ALA A 50 3.18 -6.20 -10.77
CA ALA A 50 4.26 -5.23 -10.89
C ALA A 50 3.78 -3.90 -10.31
N ILE A 51 4.33 -3.55 -9.14
CA ILE A 51 3.99 -2.33 -8.43
C ILE A 51 5.24 -1.48 -8.19
N GLN A 52 5.15 -0.19 -8.53
CA GLN A 52 6.11 0.81 -8.11
C GLN A 52 5.47 1.64 -7.01
N VAL A 53 6.21 1.91 -5.94
CA VAL A 53 5.71 2.64 -4.78
C VAL A 53 6.56 3.89 -4.57
N SER A 54 5.92 5.03 -4.38
CA SER A 54 6.56 6.26 -3.91
C SER A 54 5.90 6.72 -2.62
N GLY A 55 6.70 7.14 -1.66
CA GLY A 55 6.22 7.44 -0.31
C GLY A 55 7.36 7.80 0.63
N TYR A 56 7.07 7.78 1.93
CA TYR A 56 8.03 8.13 2.97
C TYR A 56 8.14 7.01 4.01
N ARG A 57 9.34 6.84 4.57
CA ARG A 57 9.57 5.85 5.64
C ARG A 57 9.00 6.40 6.95
N ALA A 58 8.39 5.51 7.72
CA ALA A 58 7.90 5.79 9.06
C ALA A 58 8.31 4.65 9.99
N MET A 59 8.72 5.02 11.22
CA MET A 59 9.01 4.05 12.28
C MET A 59 7.73 3.79 13.08
N GLY A 60 7.22 2.56 13.04
CA GLY A 60 6.11 2.10 13.87
C GLY A 60 6.59 1.27 15.06
N LEU A 61 5.65 0.87 15.92
CA LEU A 61 5.94 0.00 17.08
C LEU A 61 6.47 -1.39 16.69
N ASP A 62 6.16 -1.85 15.49
CA ASP A 62 6.55 -3.13 14.88
C ASP A 62 7.73 -2.99 13.90
N GLY A 63 8.33 -1.79 13.81
CA GLY A 63 9.49 -1.51 12.98
C GLY A 63 9.23 -0.52 11.84
N GLU A 64 10.21 -0.43 10.94
CA GLU A 64 10.18 0.49 9.81
C GLU A 64 9.19 0.01 8.74
N ARG A 65 8.39 0.94 8.23
CA ARG A 65 7.51 0.71 7.07
C ARG A 65 7.52 1.90 6.12
N LEU A 66 7.21 1.64 4.86
CA LEU A 66 6.98 2.68 3.87
C LEU A 66 5.50 3.05 3.85
N ILE A 67 5.20 4.33 3.97
CA ILE A 67 3.85 4.88 3.81
C ILE A 67 3.71 5.39 2.38
N ALA A 68 2.89 4.72 1.57
CA ALA A 68 2.80 5.00 0.15
C ALA A 68 1.97 6.26 -0.15
N ALA A 69 2.56 7.30 -0.74
CA ALA A 69 1.81 8.45 -1.24
C ALA A 69 1.18 8.14 -2.60
N THR A 70 1.89 7.42 -3.45
CA THR A 70 1.42 6.97 -4.76
C THR A 70 1.91 5.55 -5.06
N ILE A 71 1.15 4.84 -5.88
CA ILE A 71 1.59 3.58 -6.50
C ILE A 71 1.37 3.65 -8.01
N VAL A 72 2.23 2.98 -8.76
CA VAL A 72 1.97 2.63 -10.17
C VAL A 72 1.73 1.13 -10.20
N LEU A 73 0.50 0.72 -10.44
CA LEU A 73 0.08 -0.68 -10.49
C LEU A 73 -0.23 -1.03 -11.95
N ASN A 74 0.50 -1.97 -12.53
CA ASN A 74 0.29 -2.41 -13.92
C ASN A 74 0.22 -1.22 -14.91
N GLY A 75 1.08 -0.21 -14.69
CA GLY A 75 1.14 1.02 -15.50
C GLY A 75 0.13 2.11 -15.15
N ARG A 76 -0.84 1.85 -14.26
CA ARG A 76 -1.82 2.83 -13.79
C ARG A 76 -1.32 3.54 -12.54
N LEU A 77 -1.19 4.87 -12.60
CA LEU A 77 -0.92 5.70 -11.43
C LEU A 77 -2.15 5.77 -10.52
N VAL A 78 -1.95 5.49 -9.24
CA VAL A 78 -2.95 5.62 -8.18
C VAL A 78 -2.38 6.52 -7.11
N ARG A 79 -3.02 7.66 -6.87
CA ARG A 79 -2.72 8.52 -5.73
C ARG A 79 -3.45 7.99 -4.51
N LEU A 80 -2.71 7.82 -3.42
CA LEU A 80 -3.24 7.41 -2.12
C LEU A 80 -3.34 8.60 -1.17
N ARG A 81 -2.43 9.57 -1.34
CA ARG A 81 -2.37 10.78 -0.51
C ARG A 81 -2.32 12.04 -1.39
N ASP A 82 -2.76 13.15 -0.83
CA ASP A 82 -2.62 14.48 -1.45
C ASP A 82 -1.18 15.01 -1.30
N ASP A 83 -0.93 16.19 -1.87
CA ASP A 83 0.40 16.82 -1.88
C ASP A 83 0.87 17.28 -0.48
N ARG A 84 -0.03 17.29 0.51
CA ARG A 84 0.26 17.61 1.92
C ARG A 84 0.40 16.35 2.78
N GLY A 85 0.27 15.17 2.19
CA GLY A 85 0.34 13.87 2.87
C GLY A 85 -0.98 13.42 3.50
N GLY A 86 -2.07 14.16 3.31
CA GLY A 86 -3.42 13.79 3.72
C GLY A 86 -3.94 12.59 2.94
N THR A 87 -4.79 11.76 3.54
CA THR A 87 -5.37 10.58 2.87
C THR A 87 -6.45 11.00 1.87
N LEU A 88 -6.57 10.25 0.76
CA LEU A 88 -7.64 10.45 -0.23
C LEU A 88 -8.88 9.58 0.04
N TRP A 89 -8.96 9.02 1.25
CA TRP A 89 -10.07 8.29 1.84
C TRP A 89 -10.37 8.88 3.21
#